data_AF-A0A2G4G6E2-F1
#
_entry.id   AF-A0A2G4G6E2-F1
#
_cell.length_a   1.000
_cell.length_b   1.000
_cell.length_c   1.000
_cell.angle_alpha   90.00
_cell.angle_beta   90.00
_cell.angle_gamma   90.00
#
_symmetry.space_group_name_H-M   'P 1'
#
loop_
_entity.id
_entity.type
_entity.pdbx_description
1 polymer ?
#
loop_
_entity_poly.entity_id
_entity_poly.type
_entity_poly.pdbx_seq_one_letter_code
_entity_poly.pdbx_strand_id
1 'polypeptide(L)'
;MGALAQSWSPTWAVAAIAVIGAVVFYNKRRLAVLLIAIVLGATIMSIRIAALDSSAINQFQGAVTTVELQVTTDPNRVVPKVFGSSFAPITYSFMGQALRVDDRYSMRIPVRVIVSNKSVESLLPGQKIRVQAKVLASKEGRVAALLIVKQRVEILTQPSRWAKGLAHIRLGLRSATGGQDAGALIPGMVIGDTSKQSVEFKNQMRRSGLTHLVAVSGANFAIVSAFVLWGMQFVFRKVNYRLIATAIA
;
A
#
# COMPACT_ATOMS: atom_id res chain seq x y z
N MET A 1 -2.50 21.61 -14.41
CA MET A 1 -3.04 20.92 -15.60
C MET A 1 -2.71 19.42 -15.69
N GLY A 2 -1.74 18.86 -14.93
CA GLY A 2 -1.41 17.41 -15.00
C GLY A 2 -2.26 16.47 -14.14
N ALA A 3 -3.00 16.99 -13.14
CA ALA A 3 -3.73 16.15 -12.18
C ALA A 3 -5.17 15.75 -12.62
N LEU A 4 -5.71 16.39 -13.67
CA LEU A 4 -7.07 16.10 -14.15
C LEU A 4 -7.10 15.11 -15.33
N ALA A 5 -5.99 14.92 -16.05
CA ALA A 5 -5.92 14.01 -17.19
C ALA A 5 -5.72 12.52 -16.81
N GLN A 6 -5.37 12.24 -15.55
CA GLN A 6 -5.10 10.87 -15.08
C GLN A 6 -6.37 10.08 -14.77
N SER A 7 -7.53 10.74 -14.73
CA SER A 7 -8.82 10.11 -14.45
C SER A 7 -9.46 9.47 -15.69
N TRP A 8 -9.07 9.88 -16.90
CA TRP A 8 -9.83 9.58 -18.14
C TRP A 8 -9.02 8.92 -19.26
N SER A 9 -7.72 8.67 -19.08
CA SER A 9 -6.96 7.91 -20.07
C SER A 9 -6.90 6.44 -19.65
N PRO A 10 -7.59 5.53 -20.35
CA PRO A 10 -7.44 4.12 -20.08
C PRO A 10 -5.98 3.73 -20.36
N THR A 11 -5.40 2.87 -19.52
CA THR A 11 -3.97 2.50 -19.52
C THR A 11 -3.44 2.05 -20.88
N TRP A 12 -4.31 1.55 -21.76
CA TRP A 12 -3.99 1.18 -23.14
C TRP A 12 -3.64 2.38 -24.04
N ALA A 13 -4.19 3.58 -23.79
CA ALA A 13 -3.89 4.78 -24.56
C ALA A 13 -2.46 5.26 -24.32
N VAL A 14 -1.97 5.16 -23.08
CA VAL A 14 -0.58 5.46 -22.72
C VAL A 14 0.39 4.48 -23.39
N ALA A 15 0.03 3.19 -23.44
CA ALA A 15 0.81 2.17 -24.13
C ALA A 15 0.85 2.42 -25.66
N ALA A 16 -0.28 2.78 -26.28
CA ALA A 16 -0.35 3.05 -27.71
C ALA A 16 0.50 4.25 -28.13
N ILE A 17 0.45 5.36 -27.38
CA ILE A 17 1.27 6.56 -27.65
C ILE A 17 2.76 6.23 -27.53
N ALA A 18 3.14 5.42 -26.54
CA ALA A 18 4.53 5.05 -26.34
C ALA A 18 5.05 4.07 -27.41
N VAL A 19 4.22 3.15 -27.92
CA VAL A 19 4.55 2.29 -29.07
C VAL A 19 4.73 3.13 -30.34
N ILE A 20 3.82 4.07 -30.63
CA ILE A 20 3.94 4.98 -31.78
C ILE A 20 5.22 5.82 -31.67
N GLY A 21 5.52 6.34 -30.48
CA GLY A 21 6.78 7.04 -30.21
C GLY A 21 8.01 6.16 -30.45
N ALA A 22 7.97 4.87 -30.09
CA ALA A 22 9.11 3.96 -30.22
C ALA A 22 9.41 3.66 -31.70
N VAL A 23 8.35 3.54 -32.51
CA VAL A 23 8.45 3.37 -33.97
C VAL A 23 8.99 4.65 -34.63
N VAL A 24 8.47 5.82 -34.23
CA VAL A 24 8.87 7.12 -34.80
C VAL A 24 10.31 7.52 -34.41
N PHE A 25 10.78 7.16 -33.20
CA PHE A 25 12.11 7.49 -32.70
C PHE A 25 13.12 6.32 -32.75
N TYR A 26 12.87 5.30 -33.58
CA TYR A 26 13.73 4.11 -33.71
C TYR A 26 15.20 4.43 -34.00
N ASN A 27 15.49 5.52 -34.72
CA ASN A 27 16.87 5.97 -35.00
C ASN A 27 17.65 6.45 -33.77
N LYS A 28 16.97 6.75 -32.66
CA LYS A 28 17.61 7.10 -31.39
C LYS A 28 17.41 5.96 -30.40
N ARG A 29 18.30 4.95 -30.46
CA ARG A 29 18.31 3.74 -29.59
C ARG A 29 17.99 4.03 -28.12
N ARG A 30 18.39 5.19 -27.60
CA ARG A 30 18.11 5.66 -26.22
C ARG A 30 16.65 5.99 -25.94
N LEU A 31 15.95 6.66 -26.88
CA LEU A 31 14.53 6.99 -26.74
C LEU A 31 13.66 5.73 -26.89
N ALA A 32 14.06 4.82 -27.77
CA ALA A 32 13.40 3.52 -27.92
C ALA A 32 13.40 2.73 -26.60
N VAL A 33 14.53 2.66 -25.89
CA VAL A 33 14.63 1.95 -24.58
C VAL A 33 13.70 2.57 -23.52
N LEU A 34 13.64 3.91 -23.44
CA LEU A 34 12.79 4.60 -22.48
C LEU A 34 11.30 4.37 -22.77
N LEU A 35 10.91 4.42 -24.05
CA LEU A 35 9.54 4.16 -24.45
C LEU A 35 9.14 2.70 -24.22
N ILE A 36 10.02 1.74 -24.49
CA ILE A 36 9.81 0.33 -24.15
C ILE A 36 9.62 0.17 -22.64
N ALA A 37 10.44 0.83 -21.81
CA ALA A 37 10.29 0.77 -20.35
C ALA A 37 8.95 1.33 -19.88
N ILE A 38 8.47 2.44 -20.47
CA ILE A 38 7.16 3.01 -20.17
C ILE A 38 6.02 2.06 -20.59
N VAL A 39 6.09 1.49 -21.80
CA VAL A 39 5.09 0.51 -22.28
C VAL A 39 5.05 -0.71 -21.38
N LEU A 40 6.21 -1.27 -21.03
CA LEU A 40 6.30 -2.41 -20.11
C LEU A 40 5.72 -2.06 -18.73
N GLY A 41 6.04 -0.89 -18.17
CA GLY A 41 5.46 -0.43 -16.91
C GLY A 41 3.94 -0.29 -16.95
N ALA A 42 3.42 0.34 -18.01
CA ALA A 42 1.98 0.55 -18.21
C ALA A 42 1.23 -0.77 -18.41
N THR A 43 1.78 -1.69 -19.20
CA THR A 43 1.17 -3.02 -19.45
C THR A 43 1.14 -3.86 -18.18
N ILE A 44 2.24 -3.92 -17.41
CA ILE A 44 2.28 -4.63 -16.12
C ILE A 44 1.24 -4.05 -15.15
N MET A 45 1.12 -2.73 -15.07
CA MET A 45 0.14 -2.09 -14.19
C MET A 45 -1.30 -2.36 -14.66
N SER A 46 -1.55 -2.34 -15.97
CA SER A 46 -2.84 -2.67 -16.56
C SER A 46 -3.26 -4.11 -16.25
N ILE A 47 -2.34 -5.07 -16.40
CA ILE A 47 -2.56 -6.47 -16.02
C ILE A 47 -2.86 -6.59 -14.53
N ARG A 48 -2.12 -5.86 -13.68
CA ARG A 48 -2.34 -5.86 -12.24
C ARG A 48 -3.74 -5.34 -11.87
N ILE A 49 -4.20 -4.26 -12.48
CA ILE A 49 -5.54 -3.71 -12.26
C ILE A 49 -6.61 -4.71 -12.72
N ALA A 50 -6.47 -5.22 -13.95
CA ALA A 50 -7.40 -6.21 -14.49
C ALA A 50 -7.46 -7.49 -13.63
N ALA A 51 -6.33 -7.94 -13.07
CA ALA A 51 -6.27 -9.09 -12.17
C ALA A 51 -6.97 -8.83 -10.82
N LEU A 52 -7.00 -7.58 -10.34
CA LEU A 52 -7.76 -7.21 -9.14
C LEU A 52 -9.26 -7.17 -9.43
N ASP A 53 -9.66 -6.61 -10.57
CA ASP A 53 -11.06 -6.47 -10.96
C ASP A 53 -11.71 -7.81 -11.37
N SER A 54 -10.96 -8.71 -12.02
CA SER A 54 -11.44 -10.05 -12.41
C SER A 54 -11.29 -11.11 -11.32
N SER A 55 -10.82 -10.73 -10.13
CA SER A 55 -10.54 -11.70 -9.08
C SER A 55 -11.81 -12.43 -8.62
N ALA A 56 -11.69 -13.74 -8.37
CA ALA A 56 -12.84 -14.57 -7.99
C ALA A 56 -13.46 -14.15 -6.64
N ILE A 57 -12.76 -13.36 -5.82
CA ILE A 57 -13.35 -12.76 -4.61
C ILE A 57 -14.51 -11.79 -4.94
N ASN A 58 -14.52 -11.20 -6.14
CA ASN A 58 -15.59 -10.30 -6.56
C ASN A 58 -16.92 -11.03 -6.78
N GLN A 59 -16.91 -12.33 -7.03
CA GLN A 59 -18.12 -13.15 -7.13
C GLN A 59 -18.84 -13.28 -5.77
N PHE A 60 -18.11 -13.12 -4.67
CA PHE A 60 -18.64 -13.20 -3.31
C PHE A 60 -19.02 -11.83 -2.73
N GLN A 61 -19.03 -10.76 -3.53
CA GLN A 61 -19.42 -9.42 -3.06
C GLN A 61 -20.83 -9.44 -2.47
N GLY A 62 -20.96 -8.91 -1.25
CA GLY A 62 -22.21 -8.91 -0.48
C GLY A 62 -22.46 -10.18 0.33
N ALA A 63 -21.79 -11.29 0.01
CA ALA A 63 -21.93 -12.56 0.71
C ALA A 63 -20.95 -12.67 1.90
N VAL A 64 -21.28 -13.58 2.81
CA VAL A 64 -20.41 -13.99 3.92
C VAL A 64 -19.73 -15.30 3.51
N THR A 65 -18.41 -15.31 3.50
CA THR A 65 -17.63 -16.50 3.12
C THR A 65 -16.40 -16.66 4.01
N THR A 66 -15.86 -17.88 4.05
CA THR A 66 -14.63 -18.21 4.74
C THR A 66 -13.44 -17.84 3.86
N VAL A 67 -12.52 -17.05 4.39
CA VAL A 67 -11.31 -16.60 3.69
C VAL A 67 -10.09 -16.98 4.51
N GLU A 68 -9.17 -17.72 3.90
CA GLU A 68 -7.81 -17.88 4.39
C GLU A 68 -6.96 -16.73 3.86
N LEU A 69 -6.31 -16.00 4.76
CA LEU A 69 -5.47 -14.86 4.38
C LEU A 69 -4.18 -14.82 5.17
N GLN A 70 -3.14 -14.29 4.54
CA GLN A 70 -1.86 -13.99 5.17
C GLN A 70 -1.82 -12.51 5.57
N VAL A 71 -1.47 -12.20 6.80
CA VAL A 71 -1.32 -10.82 7.28
C VAL A 71 -0.09 -10.20 6.61
N THR A 72 -0.26 -9.07 5.93
CA THR A 72 0.84 -8.37 5.25
C THR A 72 1.34 -7.20 6.05
N THR A 73 0.43 -6.47 6.71
CA THR A 73 0.75 -5.31 7.55
C THR A 73 0.21 -5.49 8.95
N ASP A 74 0.75 -4.72 9.89
CA ASP A 74 0.29 -4.76 11.26
C ASP A 74 -1.15 -4.24 11.43
N PRO A 75 -1.92 -4.86 12.33
CA PRO A 75 -3.24 -4.40 12.77
C PRO A 75 -3.16 -3.02 13.40
N ASN A 76 -3.71 -2.02 12.70
CA ASN A 76 -3.84 -0.67 13.22
C ASN A 76 -5.25 -0.44 13.77
N ARG A 77 -5.34 0.15 14.96
CA ARG A 77 -6.62 0.55 15.55
C ARG A 77 -7.27 1.65 14.70
N VAL A 78 -8.49 1.39 14.26
CA VAL A 78 -9.36 2.37 13.60
C VAL A 78 -10.16 3.09 14.67
N VAL A 79 -10.19 4.41 14.59
CA VAL A 79 -10.99 5.22 15.52
C VAL A 79 -12.48 4.89 15.31
N PRO A 80 -13.24 4.60 16.37
CA PRO A 80 -14.68 4.42 16.28
C PRO A 80 -15.34 5.56 15.53
N LYS A 81 -16.13 5.23 14.50
CA LYS A 81 -16.99 6.23 13.89
C LYS A 81 -18.16 6.48 14.84
N VAL A 82 -18.29 7.71 15.33
CA VAL A 82 -19.40 8.11 16.18
C VAL A 82 -20.65 8.24 15.30
N PHE A 83 -21.71 7.51 15.66
CA PHE A 83 -23.04 7.67 15.04
C PHE A 83 -24.02 8.06 16.15
N GLY A 84 -24.42 9.33 16.17
CA GLY A 84 -25.27 9.89 17.23
C GLY A 84 -24.59 9.81 18.60
N SER A 85 -25.28 9.23 19.58
CA SER A 85 -24.79 9.02 20.96
C SER A 85 -24.07 7.69 21.19
N SER A 86 -23.98 6.82 20.17
CA SER A 86 -23.37 5.49 20.29
C SER A 86 -21.98 5.44 19.67
N PHE A 87 -20.99 5.02 20.44
CA PHE A 87 -19.66 4.70 19.94
C PHE A 87 -19.69 3.36 19.21
N ALA A 88 -19.23 3.34 17.95
CA ALA A 88 -18.99 2.08 17.27
C ALA A 88 -17.94 1.23 18.02
N PRO A 89 -18.01 -0.11 17.96
CA PRO A 89 -17.01 -0.96 18.60
C PRO A 89 -15.60 -0.70 18.05
N ILE A 90 -14.60 -0.86 18.92
CA ILE A 90 -13.19 -0.76 18.55
C ILE A 90 -12.91 -1.74 17.41
N THR A 91 -12.33 -1.23 16.34
CA THR A 91 -12.11 -1.99 15.12
C THR A 91 -10.65 -1.87 14.70
N TYR A 92 -10.10 -2.95 14.17
CA TYR A 92 -8.73 -3.03 13.67
C TYR A 92 -8.75 -3.14 12.15
N SER A 93 -7.84 -2.46 11.48
CA SER A 93 -7.67 -2.49 10.03
C SER A 93 -6.24 -2.90 9.67
N PHE A 94 -6.11 -3.85 8.76
CA PHE A 94 -4.84 -4.26 8.19
C PHE A 94 -5.00 -4.71 6.74
N MET A 95 -3.90 -4.73 6.01
CA MET A 95 -3.83 -5.37 4.70
C MET A 95 -3.40 -6.82 4.86
N GLY A 96 -4.09 -7.70 4.15
CA GLY A 96 -3.75 -9.11 4.04
C GLY A 96 -3.70 -9.53 2.58
N GLN A 97 -3.21 -10.74 2.36
CA GLN A 97 -3.22 -11.41 1.08
C GLN A 97 -4.16 -12.61 1.18
N ALA A 98 -5.30 -12.57 0.51
CA ALA A 98 -6.20 -13.71 0.45
C ALA A 98 -5.51 -14.83 -0.33
N LEU A 99 -5.42 -16.00 0.29
CA LEU A 99 -4.80 -17.22 -0.22
C LEU A 99 -5.85 -18.20 -0.73
N ARG A 100 -6.97 -18.30 -0.01
CA ARG A 100 -8.07 -19.20 -0.36
C ARG A 100 -9.41 -18.60 0.04
N VAL A 101 -10.40 -18.73 -0.83
CA VAL A 101 -11.79 -18.28 -0.60
C VAL A 101 -12.71 -19.48 -0.74
N ASP A 102 -13.57 -19.67 0.27
CA ASP A 102 -14.59 -20.73 0.35
C ASP A 102 -14.03 -22.15 0.16
N ASP A 103 -12.78 -22.38 0.58
CA ASP A 103 -11.99 -23.60 0.39
C ASP A 103 -11.84 -24.12 -1.06
N ARG A 104 -12.45 -23.44 -2.03
CA ARG A 104 -12.49 -23.83 -3.45
C ARG A 104 -11.54 -23.01 -4.31
N TYR A 105 -11.42 -21.71 -4.05
CA TYR A 105 -10.66 -20.80 -4.91
C TYR A 105 -9.33 -20.42 -4.27
N SER A 106 -8.24 -20.96 -4.80
CA SER A 106 -6.88 -20.54 -4.44
C SER A 106 -6.47 -19.32 -5.26
N MET A 107 -6.11 -18.22 -4.61
CA MET A 107 -5.68 -16.99 -5.27
C MET A 107 -4.65 -16.25 -4.42
N ARG A 108 -3.98 -15.23 -4.97
CA ARG A 108 -2.99 -14.45 -4.22
C ARG A 108 -3.25 -12.96 -4.40
N ILE A 109 -4.34 -12.48 -3.81
CA ILE A 109 -4.81 -11.10 -4.01
C ILE A 109 -4.72 -10.26 -2.73
N PRO A 110 -4.31 -8.98 -2.83
CA PRO A 110 -4.32 -8.08 -1.69
C PRO A 110 -5.75 -7.70 -1.31
N VAL A 111 -6.08 -7.82 -0.03
CA VAL A 111 -7.40 -7.49 0.56
C VAL A 111 -7.21 -6.59 1.77
N ARG A 112 -8.18 -5.70 2.01
CA ARG A 112 -8.27 -4.92 3.24
C ARG A 112 -9.15 -5.67 4.22
N VAL A 113 -8.68 -5.88 5.45
CA VAL A 113 -9.45 -6.58 6.49
C VAL A 113 -9.79 -5.60 7.60
N ILE A 114 -11.06 -5.58 8.01
CA ILE A 114 -11.59 -4.80 9.12
C ILE A 114 -12.20 -5.78 10.13
N VAL A 115 -11.70 -5.78 11.37
CA VAL A 115 -12.08 -6.75 12.41
C VAL A 115 -12.46 -6.02 13.68
N SER A 116 -13.64 -6.30 14.24
CA SER A 116 -14.14 -5.67 15.48
C SER A 116 -13.72 -6.43 16.76
N ASN A 117 -12.74 -7.33 16.68
CA ASN A 117 -12.31 -8.20 17.77
C ASN A 117 -10.87 -7.88 18.18
N LYS A 118 -10.58 -7.87 19.49
CA LYS A 118 -9.23 -7.64 20.05
C LYS A 118 -8.24 -8.77 19.74
N SER A 119 -8.68 -9.98 19.40
CA SER A 119 -7.80 -11.12 19.09
C SER A 119 -6.79 -10.85 17.96
N VAL A 120 -7.06 -9.87 17.08
CA VAL A 120 -6.13 -9.55 15.99
C VAL A 120 -4.99 -8.63 16.42
N GLU A 121 -5.05 -7.97 17.58
CA GLU A 121 -4.03 -7.00 18.01
C GLU A 121 -2.63 -7.60 18.12
N SER A 122 -2.53 -8.89 18.46
CA SER A 122 -1.26 -9.61 18.59
C SER A 122 -0.77 -10.26 17.28
N LEU A 123 -1.49 -10.09 16.17
CA LEU A 123 -1.07 -10.67 14.89
C LEU A 123 0.14 -9.93 14.33
N LEU A 124 1.08 -10.71 13.81
CA LEU A 124 2.28 -10.23 13.16
C LEU A 124 2.25 -10.50 11.65
N PRO A 125 2.92 -9.65 10.84
CA PRO A 125 3.09 -9.88 9.42
C PRO A 125 3.66 -11.27 9.11
N GLY A 126 3.10 -11.90 8.09
CA GLY A 126 3.45 -13.25 7.64
C GLY A 126 2.58 -14.37 8.22
N GLN A 127 1.80 -14.13 9.27
CA GLN A 127 0.89 -15.15 9.83
C GLN A 127 -0.28 -15.45 8.91
N LYS A 128 -0.69 -16.71 8.86
CA LYS A 128 -1.91 -17.15 8.16
C LYS A 128 -3.06 -17.24 9.16
N ILE A 129 -4.20 -16.72 8.77
CA ILE A 129 -5.44 -16.74 9.55
C ILE A 129 -6.60 -17.20 8.66
N ARG A 130 -7.60 -17.82 9.28
CA ARG A 130 -8.88 -18.14 8.66
C ARG A 130 -9.98 -17.32 9.33
N VAL A 131 -10.79 -16.67 8.51
CA VAL A 131 -11.84 -15.77 8.99
C VAL A 131 -13.13 -15.97 8.21
N GLN A 132 -14.27 -15.87 8.90
CA GLN A 132 -15.55 -15.68 8.23
C GLN A 132 -15.79 -14.18 8.06
N ALA A 133 -15.82 -13.72 6.81
CA ALA A 133 -15.90 -12.30 6.48
C ALA A 133 -17.01 -12.01 5.48
N LYS A 134 -17.65 -10.84 5.65
CA LYS A 134 -18.49 -10.26 4.60
C LYS A 134 -17.58 -9.56 3.59
N VAL A 135 -17.66 -9.96 2.32
CA VAL A 135 -16.87 -9.38 1.23
C VAL A 135 -17.60 -8.14 0.68
N LEU A 136 -16.90 -7.03 0.57
CA LEU A 136 -17.38 -5.79 -0.02
C LEU A 136 -16.40 -5.29 -1.08
N ALA A 137 -16.92 -4.52 -2.05
CA ALA A 137 -16.08 -3.84 -3.02
C ALA A 137 -15.13 -2.86 -2.32
N SER A 138 -13.85 -2.90 -2.70
CA SER A 138 -12.86 -1.95 -2.21
C SER A 138 -13.01 -0.60 -2.91
N LYS A 139 -12.85 0.50 -2.15
CA LYS A 139 -12.66 1.84 -2.71
C LYS A 139 -11.19 2.17 -2.98
N GLU A 140 -10.27 1.35 -2.46
CA GLU A 140 -8.83 1.52 -2.63
C GLU A 140 -8.36 0.76 -3.87
N GLY A 141 -7.80 1.43 -4.88
CA GLY A 141 -7.26 0.79 -6.09
C GLY A 141 -6.01 -0.09 -5.89
N ARG A 142 -5.60 -0.31 -4.64
CA ARG A 142 -4.44 -1.15 -4.28
C ARG A 142 -4.83 -2.54 -3.80
N VAL A 143 -6.09 -2.75 -3.45
CA VAL A 143 -6.63 -4.01 -2.89
C VAL A 143 -7.92 -4.38 -3.63
N ALA A 144 -8.15 -5.68 -3.83
CA ALA A 144 -9.28 -6.19 -4.60
C ALA A 144 -10.62 -6.06 -3.85
N ALA A 145 -10.61 -6.30 -2.53
CA ALA A 145 -11.82 -6.32 -1.72
C ALA A 145 -11.60 -5.83 -0.29
N LEU A 146 -12.69 -5.40 0.32
CA LEU A 146 -12.81 -5.09 1.75
C LEU A 146 -13.52 -6.25 2.46
N LEU A 147 -12.86 -6.84 3.44
CA LEU A 147 -13.37 -7.94 4.27
C LEU A 147 -13.77 -7.39 5.63
N ILE A 148 -15.05 -7.52 5.99
CA ILE A 148 -15.56 -7.18 7.32
C ILE A 148 -15.74 -8.47 8.12
N VAL A 149 -14.94 -8.62 9.16
CA VAL A 149 -14.96 -9.78 10.06
C VAL A 149 -15.64 -9.39 11.37
N LYS A 150 -16.76 -10.05 11.68
CA LYS A 150 -17.49 -9.86 12.94
C LYS A 150 -17.16 -10.92 13.98
N GLN A 151 -16.80 -12.12 13.53
CA GLN A 151 -16.56 -13.28 14.39
C GLN A 151 -15.09 -13.38 14.83
N ARG A 152 -14.80 -14.38 15.67
CA ARG A 152 -13.42 -14.67 16.10
C ARG A 152 -12.59 -15.16 14.92
N VAL A 153 -11.32 -14.76 14.91
CA VAL A 153 -10.32 -15.15 13.92
C VAL A 153 -9.65 -16.44 14.36
N GLU A 154 -9.55 -17.41 13.47
CA GLU A 154 -8.77 -18.63 13.67
C GLU A 154 -7.33 -18.41 13.18
N ILE A 155 -6.34 -18.66 14.03
CA ILE A 155 -4.92 -18.46 13.70
C ILE A 155 -4.35 -19.80 13.25
N LEU A 156 -4.00 -19.92 11.97
CA LEU A 156 -3.51 -21.16 11.38
C LEU A 156 -2.00 -21.36 11.58
N THR A 157 -1.23 -20.28 11.72
CA THR A 157 0.23 -20.35 11.79
C THR A 157 0.79 -19.43 12.85
N GLN A 158 1.77 -19.94 13.60
CA GLN A 158 2.50 -19.14 14.57
C GLN A 158 3.39 -18.08 13.89
N PRO A 159 3.71 -16.96 14.56
CA PRO A 159 4.59 -15.96 13.99
C PRO A 159 6.01 -16.50 13.80
N SER A 160 6.65 -16.13 12.68
CA SER A 160 8.07 -16.43 12.42
C SER A 160 8.97 -15.83 13.51
N ARG A 161 10.09 -16.49 13.81
CA ARG A 161 11.08 -16.02 14.80
C ARG A 161 11.60 -14.61 14.46
N TRP A 162 11.85 -14.35 13.17
CA TRP A 162 12.26 -13.03 12.68
C TRP A 162 11.17 -11.98 12.86
N ALA A 163 9.92 -12.32 12.57
CA ALA A 163 8.78 -11.41 12.76
C ALA A 163 8.61 -11.03 14.24
N LYS A 164 8.79 -11.99 15.16
CA LYS A 164 8.81 -11.70 16.61
C LYS A 164 9.95 -10.75 16.98
N GLY A 165 11.17 -11.03 16.51
CA GLY A 165 12.33 -10.17 16.79
C GLY A 165 12.13 -8.72 16.31
N LEU A 166 11.67 -8.54 15.07
CA LEU A 166 11.36 -7.23 14.52
C LEU A 166 10.21 -6.52 15.27
N ALA A 167 9.19 -7.27 15.67
CA ALA A 167 8.11 -6.73 16.50
C ALA A 167 8.64 -6.21 17.84
N HIS A 168 9.55 -6.93 18.49
CA HIS A 168 10.19 -6.48 19.74
C HIS A 168 11.01 -5.20 19.54
N ILE A 169 11.82 -5.11 18.49
CA ILE A 169 12.59 -3.90 18.18
C ILE A 169 11.67 -2.71 17.98
N ARG A 170 10.61 -2.88 17.17
CA ARG A 170 9.64 -1.82 16.93
C ARG A 170 8.91 -1.40 18.21
N LEU A 171 8.47 -2.36 19.02
CA LEU A 171 7.82 -2.08 20.31
C LEU A 171 8.77 -1.35 21.27
N GLY A 172 10.05 -1.72 21.29
CA GLY A 172 11.09 -1.05 22.08
C GLY A 172 11.33 0.40 21.65
N LEU A 173 11.45 0.65 20.34
CA LEU A 173 11.53 2.00 19.78
C LEU A 173 10.26 2.82 20.09
N ARG A 174 9.10 2.16 20.04
CA ARG A 174 7.82 2.77 20.39
C ARG A 174 7.71 3.06 21.88
N SER A 175 8.25 2.25 22.79
CA SER A 175 8.22 2.53 24.23
C SER A 175 9.25 3.59 24.63
N ALA A 176 10.39 3.65 23.94
CA ALA A 176 11.44 4.65 24.19
C ALA A 176 11.01 6.07 23.80
N THR A 177 9.96 6.21 22.99
CA THR A 177 9.40 7.50 22.57
C THR A 177 8.27 7.92 23.51
N GLY A 178 8.45 9.09 24.14
CA GLY A 178 7.54 9.66 25.14
C GLY A 178 6.08 9.81 24.67
N GLY A 179 5.15 9.96 25.63
CA GLY A 179 3.71 9.92 25.37
C GLY A 179 3.08 11.16 24.73
N GLN A 180 3.84 12.24 24.55
CA GLN A 180 3.35 13.49 23.94
C GLN A 180 3.31 13.39 22.40
N ASP A 181 2.60 14.31 21.74
CA ASP A 181 2.45 14.34 20.26
C ASP A 181 3.81 14.35 19.52
N ALA A 182 4.82 15.04 20.08
CA ALA A 182 6.18 15.02 19.55
C ALA A 182 6.84 13.62 19.61
N GLY A 183 6.55 12.85 20.68
CA GLY A 183 7.00 11.46 20.81
C GLY A 183 6.22 10.50 19.91
N ALA A 184 4.99 10.82 19.51
CA ALA A 184 4.24 10.07 18.50
C ALA A 184 4.76 10.30 17.07
N LEU A 185 5.52 11.38 16.84
CA LEU A 185 6.11 11.71 15.54
C LEU A 185 7.38 10.88 15.25
N ILE A 186 8.21 10.62 16.26
CA ILE A 186 9.51 9.95 16.11
C ILE A 186 9.37 8.55 15.47
N PRO A 187 8.48 7.64 15.94
CA PRO A 187 8.29 6.34 15.28
C PRO A 187 7.75 6.47 13.85
N GLY A 188 6.92 7.49 13.61
CA GLY A 188 6.45 7.83 12.27
C GLY A 188 7.60 8.20 11.34
N MET A 189 8.55 9.00 11.81
CA MET A 189 9.69 9.49 11.03
C MET A 189 10.77 8.43 10.81
N VAL A 190 11.06 7.59 11.81
CA VAL A 190 12.15 6.60 11.73
C VAL A 190 11.71 5.33 11.01
N ILE A 191 10.50 4.84 11.27
CA ILE A 191 10.03 3.52 10.80
C ILE A 191 8.63 3.53 10.16
N GLY A 192 8.04 4.70 9.93
CA GLY A 192 6.73 4.84 9.29
C GLY A 192 5.55 4.42 10.18
N ASP A 193 5.76 4.24 11.49
CA ASP A 193 4.70 3.84 12.42
C ASP A 193 3.86 5.05 12.85
N THR A 194 2.64 5.13 12.31
CA THR A 194 1.67 6.21 12.62
C THR A 194 0.61 5.79 13.63
N SER A 195 0.76 4.62 14.25
CA SER A 195 -0.25 4.05 15.16
C SER A 195 -0.43 4.86 16.46
N LYS A 196 0.58 5.63 16.89
CA LYS A 196 0.50 6.53 18.06
C LYS A 196 -0.10 7.91 17.74
N GLN A 197 -0.24 8.28 16.47
CA GLN A 197 -0.67 9.63 16.10
C GLN A 197 -2.19 9.77 16.19
N SER A 198 -2.66 10.72 17.00
CA SER A 198 -4.08 11.06 17.13
C SER A 198 -4.64 11.58 15.80
N VAL A 199 -5.97 11.52 15.62
CA VAL A 199 -6.62 12.05 14.41
C VAL A 199 -6.47 13.57 14.35
N GLU A 200 -6.57 14.24 15.49
CA GLU A 200 -6.40 15.69 15.57
C GLU A 200 -4.97 16.08 15.17
N PHE A 201 -3.95 15.40 15.68
CA PHE A 201 -2.57 15.63 15.30
C PHE A 201 -2.34 15.37 13.79
N LYS A 202 -2.91 14.29 13.23
CA LYS A 202 -2.85 14.03 11.78
C LYS A 202 -3.54 15.12 10.96
N ASN A 203 -4.66 15.66 11.43
CA ASN A 203 -5.37 16.75 10.77
C ASN A 203 -4.58 18.06 10.85
N GLN A 204 -3.98 18.37 11.99
CA GLN A 204 -3.08 19.51 12.15
C GLN A 204 -1.87 19.37 11.21
N MET A 205 -1.23 18.20 11.19
CA MET A 205 -0.15 17.88 10.28
C MET A 205 -0.55 17.98 8.80
N ARG A 206 -1.80 17.64 8.46
CA ARG A 206 -2.35 17.82 7.10
C ARG A 206 -2.59 19.29 6.75
N ARG A 207 -3.14 20.07 7.69
CA ARG A 207 -3.37 21.51 7.53
C ARG A 207 -2.05 22.28 7.39
N SER A 208 -1.03 21.89 8.16
CA SER A 208 0.31 22.50 8.13
C SER A 208 1.22 21.94 7.03
N GLY A 209 0.76 21.01 6.20
CA GLY A 209 1.57 20.40 5.13
C GLY A 209 2.69 19.46 5.61
N LEU A 210 2.79 19.19 6.91
CA LEU A 210 3.84 18.38 7.54
C LEU A 210 3.66 16.87 7.39
N THR A 211 2.63 16.42 6.66
CA THR A 211 2.30 14.98 6.50
C THR A 211 3.44 14.21 5.81
N HIS A 212 4.26 14.91 5.04
CA HIS A 212 5.40 14.35 4.32
C HIS A 212 6.57 13.94 5.24
N LEU A 213 6.63 14.42 6.49
CA LEU A 213 7.70 14.06 7.45
C LEU A 213 7.51 12.67 8.07
N VAL A 214 6.28 12.17 8.06
CA VAL A 214 5.88 10.89 8.65
C VAL A 214 5.72 9.81 7.58
N ALA A 215 5.47 10.23 6.34
CA ALA A 215 5.45 9.34 5.20
C ALA A 215 6.89 8.93 4.88
N VAL A 216 7.39 7.88 5.54
CA VAL A 216 8.59 7.16 5.12
C VAL A 216 8.33 6.61 3.72
N SER A 217 8.57 7.46 2.74
CA SER A 217 8.65 7.14 1.34
C SER A 217 10.11 6.89 0.98
N GLY A 218 10.98 6.48 1.91
CA GLY A 218 12.40 6.26 1.63
C GLY A 218 12.62 5.28 0.47
N ALA A 219 11.92 4.14 0.46
CA ALA A 219 12.01 3.16 -0.61
C ALA A 219 11.37 3.65 -1.92
N ASN A 220 10.16 4.20 -1.87
CA ASN A 220 9.49 4.72 -3.07
C ASN A 220 10.23 5.93 -3.66
N PHE A 221 10.76 6.82 -2.81
CA PHE A 221 11.60 7.94 -3.21
C PHE A 221 12.94 7.44 -3.76
N ALA A 222 13.59 6.46 -3.13
CA ALA A 222 14.82 5.87 -3.67
C ALA A 222 14.57 5.20 -5.04
N ILE A 223 13.45 4.50 -5.23
CA ILE A 223 13.06 3.90 -6.52
C ILE A 223 12.82 5.01 -7.56
N VAL A 224 12.05 6.04 -7.23
CA VAL A 224 11.77 7.16 -8.13
C VAL A 224 13.05 7.94 -8.45
N SER A 225 13.87 8.26 -7.46
CA SER A 225 15.15 8.95 -7.63
C SER A 225 16.14 8.11 -8.42
N ALA A 226 16.24 6.80 -8.17
CA ALA A 226 17.05 5.89 -8.98
C ALA A 226 16.56 5.84 -10.43
N PHE A 227 15.23 5.80 -10.63
CA PHE A 227 14.64 5.82 -11.96
C PHE A 227 14.86 7.15 -12.69
N VAL A 228 14.75 8.29 -12.00
CA VAL A 228 15.03 9.62 -12.55
C VAL A 228 16.52 9.79 -12.86
N LEU A 229 17.40 9.36 -11.95
CA LEU A 229 18.85 9.33 -12.16
C LEU A 229 19.21 8.46 -13.37
N TRP A 230 18.64 7.26 -13.46
CA TRP A 230 18.80 6.37 -14.60
C TRP A 230 18.22 7.01 -15.88
N GLY A 231 17.05 7.64 -15.83
CA GLY A 231 16.42 8.34 -16.96
C GLY A 231 17.25 9.52 -17.48
N MET A 232 17.88 10.29 -16.59
CA MET A 232 18.71 11.44 -16.94
C MET A 232 19.96 11.07 -17.75
N GLN A 233 20.40 9.80 -17.72
CA GLN A 233 21.51 9.34 -18.58
C GLN A 233 21.17 9.39 -20.08
N PHE A 234 19.88 9.46 -20.42
CA PHE A 234 19.41 9.51 -21.80
C PHE A 234 19.25 10.94 -22.33
N VAL A 235 19.16 11.95 -21.45
CA VAL A 235 18.99 13.37 -21.81
C VAL A 235 20.34 14.10 -21.84
N PHE A 236 21.26 13.82 -20.90
CA PHE A 236 22.54 14.53 -20.79
C PHE A 236 23.74 13.61 -21.06
N ARG A 237 24.56 13.98 -22.05
CA ARG A 237 25.66 13.17 -22.60
C ARG A 237 26.92 13.09 -21.71
N LYS A 238 27.11 14.00 -20.74
CA LYS A 238 28.29 14.03 -19.85
C LYS A 238 27.89 14.01 -18.36
N VAL A 239 28.55 13.15 -17.58
CA VAL A 239 28.29 12.92 -16.14
C VAL A 239 28.41 14.20 -15.29
N ASN A 240 29.31 15.11 -15.68
CA ASN A 240 29.58 16.34 -14.93
C ASN A 240 28.37 17.30 -14.88
N TYR A 241 27.56 17.36 -15.95
CA TYR A 241 26.35 18.19 -15.95
C TYR A 241 25.17 17.54 -15.21
N ARG A 242 25.16 16.20 -15.09
CA ARG A 242 24.16 15.46 -14.30
C ARG A 242 24.33 15.73 -12.82
N LEU A 243 25.57 15.74 -12.32
CA LEU A 243 25.89 16.00 -10.91
C LEU A 243 25.51 17.43 -10.50
N ILE A 244 25.80 18.42 -11.34
CA ILE A 244 25.47 19.84 -11.06
C ILE A 244 23.95 20.06 -11.07
N ALA A 245 23.22 19.46 -12.01
CA ALA A 245 21.76 19.60 -12.08
C ALA A 245 21.04 18.94 -10.88
N THR A 246 21.57 17.83 -10.36
CA THR A 246 21.02 17.19 -9.14
C THR A 246 21.42 17.87 -7.84
N ALA A 247 22.45 18.72 -7.83
CA ALA A 247 22.88 19.46 -6.65
C ALA A 247 22.11 20.78 -6.45
N ILE A 248 21.39 21.24 -7.47
CA ILE A 248 20.64 22.51 -7.47
C ILE A 248 19.12 22.28 -7.24
N ALA A 249 18.65 21.03 -7.27
CA ALA A 249 17.27 20.64 -6.95
C ALA A 249 17.14 20.18 -5.49
#